data_AF-A0A6A3CRV1-F1
#
_entry.id   AF-A0A6A3CRV1-F1
#
_cell.length_a   1.000
_cell.length_b   1.000
_cell.length_c   1.000
_cell.angle_alpha   90.00
_cell.angle_beta   90.00
_cell.angle_gamma   90.00
#
_symmetry.space_group_name_H-M   'P 1'
#
loop_
_entity.id
_entity.type
_entity.pdbx_description
1 polymer ?
#
loop_
_entity_poly.entity_id
_entity_poly.type
_entity_poly.pdbx_seq_one_letter_code
_entity_poly.pdbx_strand_id
1 'polypeptide(L)'
;MSLFLSGKLGRRRHGQEYGALEVKNHLERLIFKDIVSTCSIIFSPQMSSENRFSPWVCHFHLCKDVVKRRRLTVHSIIDSLHMHCSNARRMWKIDLPDLQVTNKDCSFIDLQSEDDTFCITVTIVECSKSSRIELDVIRDMVIPSLLEAVIKGFPEIKKVDILWNDEPRASNSHKTACGELYLRVSVSGAFGITKLWGVLMNDCLQLMDMIDWTRSHPDNINQFCLAFGIDAGWRFFLNNMKSAISDIGKTILDEHLYLAANCLSATGEFVGLNSKGLKQQREHAFVSSPFMQACFSNPSACFVKAAKAEVLDDLQGTIDTLAWGKVPRIGTGGHFDIVYSMKDQKLEEPVDVYKLLGEFVNSKKPDIELEVPKAFNSKSEKHSSPFVGAFGGSAFDELKKIETKTRSLLRELLTLNDVMRLSRDLRNILHKYSIDHRVSEADWDTLMMALYFHPRRDEKIGCGAKEIKVVNHPEYPNTRCFSLVRTDETSVDFSYRKCIVGALEVIAPQRAKSYKSRWVQSGS
;
A
#
# COMPACT_ATOMS: atom_id res chain seq x y z
N MET A 1 9.01 -6.10 9.37
CA MET A 1 9.68 -7.40 9.60
C MET A 1 10.29 -7.35 10.98
N SER A 2 10.40 -8.49 11.64
CA SER A 2 10.95 -8.60 12.99
C SER A 2 12.26 -9.40 12.93
N LEU A 3 13.37 -8.75 13.27
CA LEU A 3 14.70 -9.36 13.31
C LEU A 3 15.15 -9.52 14.76
N PHE A 4 15.45 -10.75 15.15
CA PHE A 4 15.94 -11.08 16.47
C PHE A 4 17.46 -11.19 16.46
N LEU A 5 18.09 -10.84 17.57
CA LEU A 5 19.53 -10.90 17.71
C LEU A 5 19.99 -12.28 18.22
N SER A 6 21.15 -12.70 17.74
CA SER A 6 21.80 -13.95 18.11
C SER A 6 22.17 -13.99 19.59
N GLY A 7 21.91 -15.12 20.25
CA GLY A 7 22.30 -15.35 21.64
C GLY A 7 23.81 -15.29 21.88
N LYS A 8 24.64 -15.44 20.84
CA LYS A 8 26.10 -15.32 20.91
C LYS A 8 26.54 -13.92 21.37
N LEU A 9 25.77 -12.88 21.04
CA LEU A 9 26.08 -11.48 21.38
C LEU A 9 25.98 -11.21 22.89
N GLY A 10 25.16 -11.97 23.62
CA GLY A 10 25.02 -11.84 25.08
C GLY A 10 26.27 -12.24 25.87
N ARG A 11 27.29 -12.84 25.25
CA ARG A 11 28.57 -13.17 25.90
C ARG A 11 29.46 -11.95 26.11
N ARG A 12 29.24 -10.87 25.37
CA ARG A 12 30.01 -9.62 25.46
C ARG A 12 29.22 -8.58 26.25
N ARG A 13 29.88 -7.75 27.06
CA ARG A 13 29.23 -6.62 27.73
C ARG A 13 28.61 -5.70 26.67
N HIS A 14 27.33 -5.36 26.83
CA HIS A 14 26.53 -4.58 25.88
C HIS A 14 26.50 -5.11 24.44
N GLY A 15 26.80 -6.41 24.25
CA GLY A 15 26.93 -6.99 22.91
C GLY A 15 25.61 -6.99 22.13
N GLN A 16 24.46 -7.03 22.81
CA GLN A 16 23.15 -6.97 22.17
C GLN A 16 22.83 -5.55 21.68
N GLU A 17 23.16 -4.53 22.47
CA GLU A 17 22.92 -3.12 22.15
C GLU A 17 23.80 -2.66 20.98
N TYR A 18 25.10 -2.98 21.02
CA TYR A 18 26.00 -2.69 19.92
C TYR A 18 25.62 -3.49 18.67
N GLY A 19 25.22 -4.75 18.84
CA GLY A 19 24.77 -5.58 17.72
C GLY A 19 23.49 -5.05 17.08
N ALA A 20 22.52 -4.59 17.88
CA ALA A 20 21.32 -3.93 17.38
C ALA A 20 21.65 -2.67 16.59
N LEU A 21 22.56 -1.84 17.11
CA LEU A 21 22.96 -0.61 16.43
C LEU A 21 23.68 -0.88 15.11
N GLU A 22 24.51 -1.92 15.06
CA GLU A 22 25.21 -2.34 13.84
C GLU A 22 24.25 -2.86 12.77
N VAL A 23 23.32 -3.74 13.14
CA VAL A 23 22.27 -4.23 12.23
C VAL A 23 21.40 -3.07 11.74
N LYS A 24 20.99 -2.16 12.65
CA LYS A 24 20.25 -0.95 12.27
C LYS A 24 21.01 -0.10 11.26
N ASN A 25 22.29 0.17 11.50
CA ASN A 25 23.11 1.00 10.62
C ASN A 25 23.39 0.35 9.26
N HIS A 26 23.35 -0.98 9.18
CA HIS A 26 23.50 -1.71 7.91
C HIS A 26 22.22 -1.72 7.09
N LEU A 27 21.07 -1.85 7.74
CA LEU A 27 19.78 -2.03 7.08
C LEU A 27 19.08 -0.71 6.72
N GLU A 28 19.11 0.26 7.64
CA GLU A 28 18.36 1.51 7.53
C GLU A 28 18.84 2.34 6.34
N ARG A 29 17.92 2.69 5.44
CA ARG A 29 18.22 3.54 4.28
C ARG A 29 18.67 4.91 4.74
N LEU A 30 19.82 5.33 4.22
CA LEU A 30 20.38 6.65 4.43
C LEU A 30 20.50 7.36 3.08
N ILE A 31 19.73 8.42 2.91
CA ILE A 31 19.70 9.21 1.68
C ILE A 31 20.75 10.32 1.78
N PHE A 32 21.33 10.74 0.66
CA PHE A 32 22.34 11.81 0.66
C PHE A 32 21.85 13.10 1.29
N LYS A 33 20.59 13.47 1.00
CA LYS A 33 19.90 14.59 1.63
C LYS A 33 19.95 14.58 3.17
N ASP A 34 19.96 13.41 3.81
CA ASP A 34 19.95 13.30 5.27
C ASP A 34 21.31 13.64 5.90
N ILE A 35 22.38 13.65 5.10
CA ILE A 35 23.76 13.92 5.55
C ILE A 35 24.23 15.32 5.12
N VAL A 36 23.67 15.85 4.03
CA VAL A 36 24.00 17.17 3.49
C VAL A 36 23.36 18.27 4.34
N SER A 37 24.18 19.19 4.86
CA SER A 37 23.73 20.39 5.57
C SER A 37 23.39 21.51 4.60
N THR A 38 24.26 21.79 3.64
CA THR A 38 24.07 22.83 2.62
C THR A 38 24.55 22.36 1.25
N CYS A 39 23.85 22.77 0.19
CA CYS A 39 24.28 22.60 -1.19
C CYS A 39 24.41 23.96 -1.87
N SER A 40 25.49 24.19 -2.60
CA SER A 40 25.72 25.42 -3.36
C SER A 40 26.26 25.10 -4.76
N ILE A 41 26.01 26.00 -5.70
CA ILE A 41 26.61 25.93 -7.04
C ILE A 41 27.58 27.09 -7.14
N ILE A 42 28.85 26.78 -7.40
CA ILE A 42 29.92 27.77 -7.49
C ILE A 42 30.47 27.74 -8.91
N PHE A 43 30.65 28.94 -9.48
CA PHE A 43 31.34 29.10 -10.74
C PHE A 43 32.86 29.07 -10.49
N SER A 44 33.53 28.04 -10.99
CA SER A 44 34.99 27.89 -10.91
C SER A 44 35.59 27.93 -12.32
N PRO A 45 36.36 28.96 -12.66
CA PRO A 45 36.94 29.11 -14.00
C PRO A 45 38.17 28.21 -14.26
N GLN A 46 38.48 27.23 -13.40
CA GLN A 46 39.69 26.40 -13.54
C GLN A 46 39.61 25.45 -14.74
N MET A 47 40.22 25.88 -15.85
CA MET A 47 40.53 25.08 -17.04
C MET A 47 41.89 24.39 -16.84
N SER A 48 41.92 23.19 -16.25
CA SER A 48 43.09 22.32 -16.44
C SER A 48 43.01 21.75 -17.85
N SER A 49 44.10 21.86 -18.61
CA SER A 49 44.18 21.58 -20.05
C SER A 49 43.91 20.14 -20.46
N GLU A 50 43.66 19.23 -19.51
CA GLU A 50 43.54 17.79 -19.76
C GLU A 50 42.11 17.25 -19.71
N ASN A 51 41.15 17.93 -19.06
CA ASN A 51 39.77 17.43 -18.93
C ASN A 51 38.72 18.55 -19.14
N ARG A 52 37.74 18.30 -20.02
CA ARG A 52 36.66 19.25 -20.37
C ARG A 52 35.54 19.23 -19.33
N PHE A 53 35.71 19.97 -18.24
CA PHE A 53 34.67 20.14 -17.23
C PHE A 53 33.85 21.41 -17.45
N SER A 54 32.57 21.36 -17.08
CA SER A 54 31.72 22.53 -16.94
C SER A 54 32.29 23.47 -15.87
N PRO A 55 32.22 24.80 -16.07
CA PRO A 55 32.68 25.76 -15.08
C PRO A 55 31.78 25.81 -13.82
N TRP A 56 30.61 25.17 -13.85
CA TRP A 56 29.73 25.06 -12.69
C TRP A 56 30.09 23.84 -11.85
N VAL A 57 30.45 24.07 -10.60
CA VAL A 57 30.78 23.02 -9.62
C VAL A 57 29.71 23.01 -8.54
N CYS A 58 29.15 21.82 -8.27
CA CYS A 58 28.24 21.63 -7.15
C CYS A 58 29.04 21.30 -5.89
N HIS A 59 28.80 22.04 -4.82
CA HIS A 59 29.41 21.82 -3.52
C HIS A 59 28.33 21.31 -2.56
N PHE A 60 28.56 20.14 -1.96
CA PHE A 60 27.72 19.55 -0.94
C PHE A 60 28.51 19.54 0.37
N HIS A 61 28.04 20.25 1.38
CA HIS A 61 28.66 20.25 2.70
C HIS A 61 27.95 19.22 3.56
N LEU A 62 28.72 18.28 4.11
CA LEU A 62 28.22 17.17 4.91
C LEU A 62 28.57 17.38 6.38
N CYS A 63 27.66 16.95 7.26
CA CYS A 63 27.92 16.94 8.69
C CYS A 63 28.84 15.77 9.09
N LYS A 64 30.04 16.06 9.60
CA LYS A 64 31.02 15.05 10.05
C LYS A 64 30.46 14.15 11.14
N ASP A 65 29.64 14.67 12.04
CA ASP A 65 29.04 13.87 13.11
C ASP A 65 28.06 12.81 12.62
N VAL A 66 27.26 13.13 11.61
CA VAL A 66 26.34 12.16 11.01
C VAL A 66 27.13 11.06 10.29
N VAL A 67 28.17 11.44 9.55
CA VAL A 67 29.06 10.50 8.84
C VAL A 67 29.82 9.58 9.80
N LYS A 68 30.37 10.12 10.90
CA LYS A 68 31.03 9.34 11.97
C LYS A 68 30.06 8.39 12.66
N ARG A 69 28.88 8.86 13.08
CA ARG A 69 27.86 8.05 13.76
C ARG A 69 27.37 6.88 12.89
N ARG A 70 27.26 7.09 11.58
CA ARG A 70 26.83 6.07 10.61
C ARG A 70 27.96 5.20 10.06
N ARG A 71 29.21 5.38 10.55
CA ARG A 71 30.42 4.68 10.09
C ARG A 71 30.56 4.72 8.57
N LEU A 72 30.44 5.91 7.99
CA LEU A 72 30.63 6.15 6.57
C LEU A 72 32.05 6.64 6.31
N THR A 73 32.66 6.15 5.24
CA THR A 73 33.92 6.70 4.71
C THR A 73 33.61 7.63 3.55
N VAL A 74 34.46 8.64 3.32
CA VAL A 74 34.28 9.56 2.18
C VAL A 74 34.29 8.79 0.86
N HIS A 75 35.18 7.80 0.72
CA HIS A 75 35.23 6.91 -0.44
C HIS A 75 33.91 6.16 -0.66
N SER A 76 33.31 5.58 0.39
CA SER A 76 32.01 4.91 0.29
C SER A 76 30.89 5.85 -0.18
N ILE A 77 30.91 7.12 0.22
CA ILE A 77 29.92 8.10 -0.23
C ILE A 77 30.12 8.39 -1.73
N ILE A 78 31.37 8.62 -2.14
CA ILE A 78 31.74 8.87 -3.53
C ILE A 78 31.34 7.69 -4.43
N ASP A 79 31.66 6.46 -4.02
CA ASP A 79 31.32 5.24 -4.75
C ASP A 79 29.80 5.07 -4.89
N SER A 80 29.05 5.31 -3.81
CA SER A 80 27.58 5.25 -3.84
C SER A 80 26.98 6.30 -4.78
N LEU A 81 27.53 7.51 -4.81
CA LEU A 81 27.10 8.57 -5.75
C LEU A 81 27.43 8.20 -7.20
N HIS A 82 28.64 7.69 -7.47
CA HIS A 82 29.01 7.20 -8.81
C HIS A 82 28.12 6.05 -9.29
N MET A 83 27.80 5.11 -8.40
CA MET A 83 26.87 4.02 -8.68
C MET A 83 25.46 4.54 -8.98
N HIS A 84 24.98 5.51 -8.19
CA HIS A 84 23.69 6.14 -8.43
C HIS A 84 23.63 6.85 -9.78
N CYS A 85 24.64 7.65 -10.14
CA CYS A 85 24.73 8.32 -11.43
C CYS A 85 24.77 7.32 -12.60
N SER A 86 25.52 6.23 -12.45
CA SER A 86 25.61 5.15 -13.46
C SER A 86 24.27 4.44 -13.67
N ASN A 87 23.52 4.21 -12.60
CA ASN A 87 22.21 3.57 -12.64
C ASN A 87 21.12 4.51 -13.16
N ALA A 88 21.13 5.78 -12.74
CA ALA A 88 20.22 6.81 -13.24
C ALA A 88 20.35 6.96 -14.77
N ARG A 89 21.58 6.90 -15.30
CA ARG A 89 21.85 6.88 -16.75
C ARG A 89 21.14 5.74 -17.48
N ARG A 90 21.16 4.52 -16.91
CA ARG A 90 20.49 3.34 -17.51
C ARG A 90 18.97 3.40 -17.37
N MET A 91 18.48 3.89 -16.24
CA MET A 91 17.04 3.88 -15.95
C MET A 91 16.28 5.00 -16.66
N TRP A 92 16.89 6.18 -16.85
CA TRP A 92 16.12 7.37 -17.21
C TRP A 92 16.09 7.68 -18.72
N LYS A 93 16.91 7.03 -19.57
CA LYS A 93 17.01 7.37 -21.02
C LYS A 93 17.11 8.89 -21.28
N ILE A 94 17.67 9.63 -20.32
CA ILE A 94 18.01 11.05 -20.43
C ILE A 94 19.52 11.11 -20.38
N ASP A 95 20.12 11.96 -21.22
CA ASP A 95 21.55 12.25 -21.24
C ASP A 95 21.97 12.99 -19.96
N LEU A 96 22.01 12.28 -18.83
CA LEU A 96 22.68 12.78 -17.64
C LEU A 96 24.17 12.95 -18.01
N PRO A 97 24.73 14.15 -17.78
CA PRO A 97 26.14 14.42 -18.04
C PRO A 97 27.02 13.45 -17.27
N ASP A 98 28.21 13.14 -17.78
CA ASP A 98 29.18 12.38 -17.00
C ASP A 98 29.59 13.22 -15.78
N LEU A 99 29.52 12.66 -14.58
CA LEU A 99 29.76 13.36 -13.32
C LEU A 99 31.03 12.82 -12.67
N GLN A 100 31.95 13.72 -12.31
CA GLN A 100 33.10 13.39 -11.49
C GLN A 100 32.88 13.92 -10.08
N VAL A 101 32.83 13.00 -9.11
CA VAL A 101 32.68 13.31 -7.69
C VAL A 101 34.07 13.31 -7.06
N THR A 102 34.48 14.43 -6.47
CA THR A 102 35.77 14.58 -5.79
C THR A 102 35.59 15.15 -4.39
N ASN A 103 36.41 14.70 -3.45
CA ASN A 103 36.56 15.38 -2.17
C ASN A 103 37.60 16.51 -2.35
N LYS A 104 37.18 17.76 -2.18
CA LYS A 104 38.07 18.93 -2.20
C LYS A 104 37.72 19.79 -0.99
N ASP A 105 38.73 20.22 -0.25
CA ASP A 105 38.55 21.16 0.85
C ASP A 105 38.07 22.51 0.30
N CYS A 106 36.86 22.91 0.70
CA CYS A 106 36.21 24.12 0.20
C CYS A 106 36.54 25.29 1.14
N SER A 107 37.42 26.18 0.71
CA SER A 107 37.90 27.32 1.52
C SER A 107 36.95 28.53 1.54
N PHE A 108 35.69 28.38 1.15
CA PHE A 108 34.80 29.51 0.82
C PHE A 108 33.68 29.79 1.84
N ILE A 109 33.53 28.96 2.87
CA ILE A 109 32.60 29.27 3.97
C ILE A 109 33.41 29.50 5.25
N ASP A 110 33.68 30.77 5.52
CA ASP A 110 34.17 31.28 6.81
C ASP A 110 32.98 31.34 7.80
N LEU A 111 32.32 30.19 8.04
CA LEU A 111 31.40 30.05 9.17
C LEU A 111 32.30 29.84 10.38
N GLN A 112 32.45 30.90 11.18
CA GLN A 112 33.15 30.94 12.46
C GLN A 112 32.51 30.05 13.54
N SER A 113 32.21 28.79 13.25
CA SER A 113 31.85 27.80 14.26
C SER A 113 32.18 26.38 13.80
N GLU A 114 33.31 25.89 14.32
CA GLU A 114 33.68 24.50 14.57
C GLU A 114 33.87 23.53 13.40
N ASP A 115 34.89 22.70 13.55
CA ASP A 115 35.50 21.73 12.61
C ASP A 115 34.57 20.63 12.05
N ASP A 116 33.26 20.80 12.02
CA ASP A 116 32.28 19.69 11.93
C ASP A 116 31.67 19.46 10.55
N THR A 117 32.16 20.12 9.49
CA THR A 117 31.69 19.87 8.11
C THR A 117 32.82 19.59 7.12
N PHE A 118 32.55 18.77 6.10
CA PHE A 118 33.48 18.54 4.97
C PHE A 118 32.72 18.58 3.63
N CYS A 119 33.44 18.89 2.55
CA CYS A 119 32.85 19.27 1.26
C CYS A 119 33.05 18.17 0.20
N ILE A 120 31.96 17.69 -0.40
CA ILE A 120 32.00 16.86 -1.60
C ILE A 120 31.69 17.76 -2.79
N THR A 121 32.59 17.77 -3.75
CA THR A 121 32.47 18.53 -4.99
C THR A 121 32.04 17.60 -6.12
N VAL A 122 31.02 17.99 -6.86
CA VAL A 122 30.57 17.27 -8.07
C VAL A 122 30.78 18.19 -9.26
N THR A 123 31.63 17.73 -10.17
CA THR A 123 31.93 18.42 -11.42
C THR A 123 31.30 17.67 -12.58
N ILE A 124 30.80 18.41 -13.55
CA ILE A 124 30.15 17.86 -14.73
C ILE A 124 31.13 17.82 -15.89
N VAL A 125 31.26 16.68 -16.55
CA VAL A 125 32.08 16.47 -17.75
C VAL A 125 31.25 16.83 -18.98
N GLU A 126 31.77 17.71 -19.83
CA GLU A 126 31.11 18.13 -21.07
C GLU A 126 31.56 17.26 -22.26
N CYS A 127 30.65 16.45 -22.80
CA CYS A 127 30.94 15.52 -23.90
C CYS A 127 30.94 16.15 -25.31
N SER A 128 30.42 17.37 -25.52
CA SER A 128 30.41 18.00 -26.86
C SER A 128 30.57 19.53 -26.83
N LYS A 129 31.11 20.12 -27.92
CA LYS A 129 31.33 21.57 -28.07
C LYS A 129 30.04 22.40 -28.24
N SER A 130 28.89 21.76 -28.41
CA SER A 130 27.66 22.40 -28.90
C SER A 130 26.53 22.48 -27.87
N SER A 131 26.69 21.87 -26.69
CA SER A 131 25.69 21.88 -25.63
C SER A 131 26.34 22.25 -24.29
N ARG A 132 26.40 23.55 -23.98
CA ARG A 132 26.72 23.99 -22.62
C ARG A 132 25.55 23.60 -21.73
N ILE A 133 25.84 22.93 -20.62
CA ILE A 133 24.79 22.54 -19.68
C ILE A 133 24.36 23.80 -18.93
N GLU A 134 23.09 24.17 -19.11
CA GLU A 134 22.51 25.33 -18.44
C GLU A 134 22.46 25.12 -16.93
N LEU A 135 22.68 26.20 -16.17
CA LEU A 135 22.62 26.19 -14.71
C LEU A 135 21.27 25.62 -14.19
N ASP A 136 20.19 25.85 -14.93
CA ASP A 136 18.86 25.33 -14.60
C ASP A 136 18.80 23.81 -14.65
N VAL A 137 19.56 23.15 -15.51
CA VAL A 137 19.64 21.66 -15.54
C VAL A 137 20.34 21.16 -14.28
N ILE A 138 21.39 21.84 -13.86
CA ILE A 138 22.14 21.48 -12.65
C ILE A 138 21.25 21.65 -11.41
N ARG A 139 20.60 22.80 -11.29
CA ARG A 139 19.72 23.13 -10.16
C ARG A 139 18.48 22.26 -10.11
N ASP A 140 17.79 22.06 -11.23
CA ASP A 140 16.46 21.44 -11.23
C ASP A 140 16.50 19.92 -11.45
N MET A 141 17.61 19.35 -11.93
CA MET A 141 17.72 17.92 -12.25
C MET A 141 18.89 17.24 -11.54
N VAL A 142 20.11 17.76 -11.66
CA VAL A 142 21.31 17.08 -11.12
C VAL A 142 21.32 17.10 -9.59
N ILE A 143 21.10 18.26 -8.97
CA ILE A 143 21.10 18.36 -7.50
C ILE A 143 19.98 17.51 -6.86
N PRO A 144 18.70 17.61 -7.29
CA PRO A 144 17.65 16.76 -6.72
C PRO A 144 17.95 15.27 -6.88
N SER A 145 18.42 14.84 -8.05
CA SER A 145 18.78 13.43 -8.29
C SER A 145 19.91 12.96 -7.38
N LEU A 146 20.97 13.75 -7.21
CA LEU A 146 22.06 13.40 -6.29
C LEU A 146 21.60 13.36 -4.84
N LEU A 147 20.76 14.32 -4.42
CA LEU A 147 20.21 14.35 -3.06
C LEU A 147 19.33 13.14 -2.75
N GLU A 148 18.69 12.52 -3.75
CA GLU A 148 17.91 11.29 -3.60
C GLU A 148 18.74 10.00 -3.60
N ALA A 149 20.06 10.09 -3.83
CA ALA A 149 20.92 8.93 -3.86
C ALA A 149 20.96 8.21 -2.51
N VAL A 150 20.82 6.88 -2.53
CA VAL A 150 20.99 6.02 -1.35
C VAL A 150 22.47 5.79 -1.12
N ILE A 151 23.00 6.29 -0.01
CA ILE A 151 24.42 6.17 0.33
C ILE A 151 24.72 4.87 1.03
N LYS A 152 23.82 4.43 1.92
CA LYS A 152 23.96 3.22 2.72
C LYS A 152 22.59 2.66 3.07
N GLY A 153 22.53 1.35 3.27
CA GLY A 153 21.29 0.63 3.57
C GLY A 153 20.47 0.31 2.34
N PHE A 154 19.30 -0.27 2.58
CA PHE A 154 18.46 -0.83 1.52
C PHE A 154 17.47 0.22 1.03
N PRO A 155 17.35 0.47 -0.29
CA PRO A 155 16.38 1.42 -0.84
C PRO A 155 14.94 1.20 -0.35
N GLU A 156 14.55 -0.03 -0.05
CA GLU A 156 13.21 -0.42 0.38
C GLU A 156 12.99 -0.26 1.89
N ILE A 157 14.05 -0.23 2.71
CA ILE A 157 13.94 -0.16 4.17
C ILE A 157 13.96 1.29 4.62
N LYS A 158 12.77 1.85 4.89
CA LYS A 158 12.66 3.25 5.31
C LYS A 158 13.22 3.50 6.70
N LYS A 159 12.99 2.58 7.63
CA LYS A 159 13.29 2.80 9.05
C LYS A 159 13.51 1.48 9.76
N VAL A 160 14.44 1.48 10.72
CA VAL A 160 14.65 0.34 11.63
C VAL A 160 14.56 0.83 13.08
N ASP A 161 13.58 0.31 13.80
CA ASP A 161 13.34 0.61 15.21
C ASP A 161 13.90 -0.50 16.09
N ILE A 162 14.63 -0.14 17.14
CA ILE A 162 15.12 -1.08 18.15
C ILE A 162 14.10 -1.08 19.27
N LEU A 163 13.46 -2.23 19.50
CA LEU A 163 12.37 -2.38 20.45
C LEU A 163 12.74 -3.45 21.47
N TRP A 164 12.10 -3.36 22.63
CA TRP A 164 12.18 -4.36 23.68
C TRP A 164 10.96 -5.28 23.59
N ASN A 165 11.18 -6.59 23.64
CA ASN A 165 10.14 -7.60 23.72
C ASN A 165 10.14 -8.22 25.10
N ASP A 166 9.03 -8.09 25.84
CA ASP A 166 8.88 -8.70 27.16
C ASP A 166 8.47 -10.18 27.10
N GLU A 167 8.11 -10.69 25.91
CA GLU A 167 7.72 -12.09 25.78
C GLU A 167 8.91 -13.03 26.01
N PRO A 168 8.73 -14.08 26.84
CA PRO A 168 9.81 -15.00 27.17
C PRO A 168 10.26 -15.78 25.94
N ARG A 169 11.58 -15.97 25.80
CA ARG A 169 12.12 -16.95 24.84
C ARG A 169 11.55 -18.31 25.16
N ALA A 170 10.87 -18.93 24.19
CA ALA A 170 10.20 -20.24 24.31
C ALA A 170 11.10 -21.39 24.81
N SER A 171 12.42 -21.20 24.93
CA SER A 171 13.40 -22.25 25.22
C SER A 171 13.96 -22.28 26.64
N ASN A 172 13.68 -21.33 27.55
CA ASN A 172 14.37 -21.29 28.85
C ASN A 172 13.41 -21.26 30.06
N SER A 173 13.02 -22.43 30.54
CA SER A 173 12.16 -22.63 31.72
C SER A 173 12.82 -22.32 33.09
N HIS A 174 14.07 -21.83 33.11
CA HIS A 174 14.84 -21.70 34.37
C HIS A 174 15.57 -20.36 34.57
N LYS A 175 15.25 -19.31 33.81
CA LYS A 175 15.78 -17.96 34.11
C LYS A 175 14.65 -16.95 34.09
N THR A 176 14.65 -16.10 35.11
CA THR A 176 13.83 -14.90 35.27
C THR A 176 13.56 -14.26 33.92
N ALA A 177 12.28 -14.05 33.61
CA ALA A 177 11.80 -13.43 32.36
C ALA A 177 12.52 -12.10 32.14
N CYS A 178 13.60 -12.14 31.38
CA CYS A 178 14.32 -10.98 30.93
C CYS A 178 13.92 -10.85 29.46
N GLY A 179 13.21 -9.78 29.15
CA GLY A 179 12.89 -9.43 27.78
C GLY A 179 14.14 -9.32 26.91
N GLU A 180 13.94 -9.20 25.61
CA GLU A 180 15.03 -9.12 24.66
C GLU A 180 14.88 -7.98 23.67
N LEU A 181 16.02 -7.47 23.20
CA LEU A 181 16.05 -6.50 22.11
C LEU A 181 15.80 -7.20 20.78
N TYR A 182 14.92 -6.62 19.98
CA TYR A 182 14.69 -7.01 18.59
C TYR A 182 14.55 -5.76 17.71
N LEU A 183 14.75 -5.93 16.41
CA LEU A 183 14.64 -4.84 15.45
C LEU A 183 13.37 -4.99 14.62
N ARG A 184 12.56 -3.94 14.61
CA ARG A 184 11.39 -3.81 13.74
C ARG A 184 11.76 -3.00 12.51
N VAL A 185 11.76 -3.67 11.37
CA VAL A 185 12.12 -3.12 10.06
C VAL A 185 10.85 -2.69 9.33
N SER A 186 10.75 -1.40 9.03
CA SER A 186 9.67 -0.81 8.25
C SER A 186 10.07 -0.70 6.78
N VAL A 187 9.33 -1.39 5.92
CA VAL A 187 9.59 -1.44 4.48
C VAL A 187 8.62 -0.50 3.74
N SER A 188 9.13 0.29 2.81
CA SER A 188 8.35 1.16 1.92
C SER A 188 8.54 0.77 0.46
N GLY A 189 7.44 0.57 -0.27
CA GLY A 189 7.45 0.33 -1.71
C GLY A 189 6.59 -0.86 -2.15
N ALA A 190 6.07 -0.79 -3.37
CA ALA A 190 5.27 -1.86 -4.01
C ALA A 190 6.12 -2.80 -4.89
N PHE A 191 7.45 -2.69 -4.85
CA PHE A 191 8.34 -3.55 -5.61
C PHE A 191 8.33 -4.96 -5.03
N GLY A 192 7.95 -5.94 -5.86
CA GLY A 192 8.24 -7.38 -5.70
C GLY A 192 8.41 -7.88 -4.26
N ILE A 193 7.45 -7.56 -3.38
CA ILE A 193 7.47 -7.86 -1.95
C ILE A 193 7.72 -9.37 -1.70
N THR A 194 7.50 -10.21 -2.70
CA THR A 194 7.75 -11.64 -2.67
C THR A 194 9.23 -12.05 -2.53
N LYS A 195 10.22 -11.23 -2.92
CA LYS A 195 11.65 -11.60 -2.86
C LYS A 195 12.48 -10.85 -1.82
N LEU A 196 11.89 -9.86 -1.15
CA LEU A 196 12.64 -8.98 -0.24
C LEU A 196 13.34 -9.75 0.89
N TRP A 197 12.71 -10.81 1.43
CA TRP A 197 13.31 -11.61 2.49
C TRP A 197 14.59 -12.33 2.06
N GLY A 198 14.59 -12.92 0.87
CA GLY A 198 15.77 -13.58 0.31
C GLY A 198 16.89 -12.60 -0.04
N VAL A 199 16.54 -11.43 -0.59
CA VAL A 199 17.52 -10.35 -0.85
C VAL A 199 18.15 -9.86 0.45
N LEU A 200 17.32 -9.62 1.48
CA LEU A 200 17.77 -9.20 2.80
C LEU A 200 18.75 -10.22 3.41
N MET A 201 18.44 -11.52 3.33
CA MET A 201 19.33 -12.58 3.83
C MET A 201 20.68 -12.57 3.11
N ASN A 202 20.70 -12.41 1.78
CA ASN A 202 21.93 -12.37 1.00
C ASN A 202 22.80 -11.14 1.32
N ASP A 203 22.19 -9.97 1.48
CA ASP A 203 22.94 -8.74 1.77
C ASP A 203 23.36 -8.64 3.24
N CYS A 204 22.71 -9.41 4.13
CA CYS A 204 23.12 -9.57 5.52
C CYS A 204 24.15 -10.69 5.73
N LEU A 205 24.75 -11.24 4.67
CA LEU A 205 25.79 -12.28 4.79
C LEU A 205 26.93 -11.89 5.74
N GLN A 206 27.31 -10.60 5.75
CA GLN A 206 28.34 -10.06 6.64
C GLN A 206 27.94 -10.04 8.12
N LEU A 207 26.63 -10.00 8.41
CA LEU A 207 26.06 -9.91 9.76
C LEU A 207 25.31 -11.19 10.16
N MET A 208 25.50 -12.30 9.45
CA MET A 208 24.73 -13.54 9.65
C MET A 208 24.83 -14.08 11.07
N ASP A 209 26.01 -13.98 11.69
CA ASP A 209 26.24 -14.45 13.05
C ASP A 209 25.58 -13.58 14.13
N MET A 210 25.20 -12.35 13.78
CA MET A 210 24.62 -11.37 14.69
C MET A 210 23.09 -11.47 14.74
N ILE A 211 22.46 -11.90 13.65
CA ILE A 211 21.00 -12.05 13.54
C ILE A 211 20.63 -13.52 13.78
N ASP A 212 19.62 -13.74 14.61
CA ASP A 212 19.02 -15.05 14.80
C ASP A 212 17.98 -15.30 13.69
N TRP A 213 18.43 -15.88 12.57
CA TRP A 213 17.56 -16.18 11.43
C TRP A 213 16.55 -17.30 11.70
N THR A 214 16.72 -18.07 12.76
CA THR A 214 15.74 -19.12 13.11
C THR A 214 14.46 -18.54 13.70
N ARG A 215 14.58 -17.36 14.34
CA ARG A 215 13.46 -16.64 14.95
C ARG A 215 13.06 -15.39 14.20
N SER A 216 13.94 -14.83 13.38
CA SER A 216 13.64 -13.65 12.57
C SER A 216 12.69 -13.98 11.43
N HIS A 217 11.72 -13.11 11.18
CA HIS A 217 10.70 -13.36 10.16
C HIS A 217 10.09 -12.09 9.56
N PRO A 218 9.50 -12.18 8.36
CA PRO A 218 8.59 -11.16 7.84
C PRO A 218 7.32 -11.06 8.71
N ASP A 219 6.78 -9.86 8.90
CA ASP A 219 5.53 -9.71 9.67
C ASP A 219 4.29 -9.96 8.80
N ASN A 220 4.43 -9.84 7.48
CA ASN A 220 3.35 -10.11 6.54
C ASN A 220 3.18 -11.62 6.36
N ILE A 221 1.97 -12.13 6.64
CA ILE A 221 1.66 -13.57 6.56
C ILE A 221 1.98 -14.18 5.19
N ASN A 222 1.75 -13.46 4.09
CA ASN A 222 2.02 -13.96 2.75
C ASN A 222 3.53 -14.09 2.50
N GLN A 223 4.31 -13.09 2.93
CA GLN A 223 5.77 -13.17 2.87
C GLN A 223 6.32 -14.28 3.77
N PHE A 224 5.73 -14.44 4.96
CA PHE A 224 6.11 -15.50 5.89
C PHE A 224 5.87 -16.88 5.26
N CYS A 225 4.70 -17.11 4.67
CA CYS A 225 4.36 -18.37 4.01
C CYS A 225 5.28 -18.65 2.81
N LEU A 226 5.66 -17.63 2.04
CA LEU A 226 6.61 -17.77 0.95
C LEU A 226 8.02 -18.14 1.44
N ALA A 227 8.43 -17.66 2.62
CA ALA A 227 9.75 -17.91 3.19
C ALA A 227 9.84 -19.27 3.91
N PHE A 228 8.81 -19.65 4.66
CA PHE A 228 8.86 -20.79 5.59
C PHE A 228 7.81 -21.87 5.33
N GLY A 229 6.90 -21.66 4.36
CA GLY A 229 5.81 -22.58 4.04
C GLY A 229 4.51 -22.29 4.79
N ILE A 230 3.43 -22.94 4.35
CA ILE A 230 2.06 -22.70 4.84
C ILE A 230 1.87 -23.15 6.29
N ASP A 231 2.46 -24.27 6.71
CA ASP A 231 2.31 -24.81 8.07
C ASP A 231 2.94 -23.89 9.13
N ALA A 232 4.12 -23.35 8.82
CA ALA A 232 4.77 -22.36 9.66
C ALA A 232 3.96 -21.06 9.70
N GLY A 233 3.44 -20.63 8.55
CA GLY A 233 2.52 -19.50 8.45
C GLY A 233 1.26 -19.68 9.28
N TRP A 234 0.68 -20.88 9.30
CA TRP A 234 -0.50 -21.21 10.11
C TRP A 234 -0.24 -21.02 11.60
N ARG A 235 0.89 -21.52 12.12
CA ARG A 235 1.29 -21.33 13.51
C ARG A 235 1.54 -19.85 13.84
N PHE A 236 2.22 -19.15 12.93
CA PHE A 236 2.50 -17.72 13.08
C PHE A 236 1.21 -16.88 13.14
N PHE A 237 0.28 -17.14 12.23
CA PHE A 237 -1.03 -16.49 12.20
C PHE A 237 -1.83 -16.76 13.47
N LEU A 238 -1.86 -18.02 13.94
CA LEU A 238 -2.54 -18.39 15.16
C LEU A 238 -1.98 -17.67 16.39
N ASN A 239 -0.64 -17.60 16.53
CA ASN A 239 0.00 -16.89 17.64
C ASN A 239 -0.33 -15.40 17.61
N ASN A 240 -0.29 -14.77 16.44
CA ASN A 240 -0.68 -13.36 16.29
C ASN A 240 -2.15 -13.13 16.66
N MET A 241 -3.04 -14.06 16.29
CA MET A 241 -4.45 -13.99 16.65
C MET A 241 -4.64 -14.12 18.17
N LYS A 242 -3.95 -15.07 18.81
CA LYS A 242 -3.97 -15.25 20.27
C LYS A 242 -3.47 -14.01 21.00
N SER A 243 -2.35 -13.42 20.54
CA SER A 243 -1.80 -12.17 21.07
C SER A 243 -2.81 -11.02 20.92
N ALA A 244 -3.38 -10.81 19.73
CA ALA A 244 -4.37 -9.75 19.50
C ALA A 244 -5.65 -9.92 20.34
N ILE A 245 -6.08 -11.15 20.60
CA ILE A 245 -7.24 -11.44 21.46
C ILE A 245 -6.91 -11.16 22.93
N SER A 246 -5.71 -11.53 23.37
CA SER A 246 -5.20 -11.22 24.71
C SER A 246 -5.12 -9.72 24.95
N ASP A 247 -4.69 -8.94 23.95
CA ASP A 247 -4.63 -7.47 24.03
C ASP A 247 -6.01 -6.82 24.22
N ILE A 248 -7.07 -7.46 23.71
CA ILE A 248 -8.47 -7.02 23.90
C ILE A 248 -9.02 -7.45 25.27
N GLY A 249 -8.32 -8.33 25.99
CA GLY A 249 -8.73 -8.85 27.30
C GLY A 249 -9.92 -9.81 27.24
N LYS A 250 -10.18 -10.41 26.07
CA LYS A 250 -11.24 -11.41 25.88
C LYS A 250 -10.64 -12.80 25.78
N THR A 251 -11.38 -13.80 26.22
CA THR A 251 -11.01 -15.21 26.03
C THR A 251 -11.88 -15.82 24.93
N ILE A 252 -11.23 -16.39 23.93
CA ILE A 252 -11.88 -17.18 22.87
C ILE A 252 -11.30 -18.58 22.95
N LEU A 253 -12.15 -19.61 22.84
CA LEU A 253 -11.70 -21.00 22.82
C LEU A 253 -10.79 -21.25 21.61
N ASP A 254 -9.70 -21.98 21.85
CA ASP A 254 -8.69 -22.31 20.83
C ASP A 254 -9.30 -23.00 19.60
N GLU A 255 -10.36 -23.79 19.78
CA GLU A 255 -11.10 -24.47 18.71
C GLU A 255 -11.60 -23.52 17.62
N HIS A 256 -12.10 -22.35 18.02
CA HIS A 256 -12.57 -21.33 17.07
C HIS A 256 -11.40 -20.69 16.31
N LEU A 257 -10.26 -20.52 16.97
CA LEU A 257 -9.05 -19.97 16.36
C LEU A 257 -8.46 -20.96 15.34
N TYR A 258 -8.41 -22.25 15.70
CA TYR A 258 -8.00 -23.31 14.79
C TYR A 258 -8.92 -23.40 13.58
N LEU A 259 -10.25 -23.33 13.78
CA LEU A 259 -11.21 -23.35 12.69
C LEU A 259 -10.99 -22.15 11.74
N ALA A 260 -10.83 -20.94 12.28
CA ALA A 260 -10.58 -19.75 11.47
C ALA A 260 -9.26 -19.84 10.69
N ALA A 261 -8.18 -20.25 11.34
CA ALA A 261 -6.86 -20.41 10.72
C ALA A 261 -6.89 -21.48 9.61
N ASN A 262 -7.51 -22.64 9.86
CA ASN A 262 -7.68 -23.71 8.88
C ASN A 262 -8.48 -23.25 7.66
N CYS A 263 -9.59 -22.54 7.87
CA CYS A 263 -10.38 -22.00 6.76
C CYS A 263 -9.56 -21.05 5.89
N LEU A 264 -8.77 -20.16 6.49
CA LEU A 264 -7.97 -19.18 5.76
C LEU A 264 -6.77 -19.79 5.01
N SER A 265 -6.23 -20.92 5.48
CA SER A 265 -5.05 -21.58 4.89
C SER A 265 -5.36 -22.81 4.02
N ALA A 266 -6.62 -23.23 3.94
CA ALA A 266 -7.04 -24.48 3.28
C ALA A 266 -6.62 -24.60 1.80
N THR A 267 -6.42 -23.48 1.11
CA THR A 267 -6.00 -23.44 -0.31
C THR A 267 -4.50 -23.59 -0.52
N GLY A 268 -3.71 -23.80 0.55
CA GLY A 268 -2.24 -23.80 0.50
C GLY A 268 -1.61 -22.40 0.56
N GLU A 269 -2.43 -21.36 0.58
CA GLU A 269 -2.06 -19.96 0.75
C GLU A 269 -3.08 -19.28 1.67
N PHE A 270 -2.66 -18.21 2.35
CA PHE A 270 -3.56 -17.41 3.18
C PHE A 270 -4.46 -16.52 2.32
N VAL A 271 -5.73 -16.90 2.23
CA VAL A 271 -6.72 -16.23 1.40
C VAL A 271 -7.76 -15.56 2.28
N GLY A 272 -7.94 -14.25 2.12
CA GLY A 272 -8.87 -13.49 2.95
C GLY A 272 -10.35 -13.87 2.73
N LEU A 273 -11.18 -13.71 3.76
CA LEU A 273 -12.63 -13.95 3.74
C LEU A 273 -13.38 -12.86 2.94
N ASN A 274 -13.11 -12.78 1.64
CA ASN A 274 -13.79 -11.91 0.70
C ASN A 274 -14.30 -12.72 -0.49
N SER A 275 -15.05 -12.09 -1.40
CA SER A 275 -15.67 -12.77 -2.54
C SER A 275 -14.66 -13.48 -3.46
N LYS A 276 -13.46 -12.90 -3.64
CA LYS A 276 -12.38 -13.53 -4.41
C LYS A 276 -11.82 -14.73 -3.69
N GLY A 277 -11.61 -14.61 -2.38
CA GLY A 277 -11.05 -15.66 -1.58
C GLY A 277 -11.97 -16.85 -1.41
N LEU A 278 -13.26 -16.59 -1.17
CA LEU A 278 -14.31 -17.61 -1.14
C LEU A 278 -14.41 -18.35 -2.47
N LYS A 279 -14.30 -17.63 -3.59
CA LYS A 279 -14.26 -18.24 -4.92
C LYS A 279 -13.05 -19.18 -5.07
N GLN A 280 -11.86 -18.75 -4.64
CA GLN A 280 -10.64 -19.57 -4.70
C GLN A 280 -10.72 -20.81 -3.81
N GLN A 281 -11.28 -20.68 -2.60
CA GLN A 281 -11.54 -21.82 -1.71
C GLN A 281 -12.48 -22.85 -2.34
N ARG A 282 -13.56 -22.39 -3.00
CA ARG A 282 -14.54 -23.26 -3.66
C ARG A 282 -13.93 -23.97 -4.87
N GLU A 283 -13.15 -23.25 -5.67
CA GLU A 283 -12.39 -23.81 -6.78
C GLU A 283 -11.43 -24.90 -6.31
N HIS A 284 -10.69 -24.67 -5.23
CA HIS A 284 -9.77 -25.66 -4.65
C HIS A 284 -10.49 -26.88 -4.04
N ALA A 285 -11.67 -26.67 -3.46
CA ALA A 285 -12.50 -27.75 -2.94
C ALA A 285 -13.25 -28.54 -4.03
N PHE A 286 -13.10 -28.16 -5.32
CA PHE A 286 -13.86 -28.71 -6.44
C PHE A 286 -15.39 -28.61 -6.24
N VAL A 287 -15.84 -27.59 -5.50
CA VAL A 287 -17.27 -27.36 -5.23
C VAL A 287 -17.77 -26.26 -6.14
N SER A 288 -18.69 -26.62 -7.04
CA SER A 288 -19.42 -25.67 -7.85
C SER A 288 -20.58 -25.07 -7.04
N SER A 289 -20.55 -23.75 -6.84
CA SER A 289 -21.66 -23.03 -6.19
C SER A 289 -21.84 -21.60 -6.74
N PRO A 290 -22.17 -21.43 -8.05
CA PRO A 290 -22.41 -20.12 -8.67
C PRO A 290 -23.41 -19.23 -7.92
N PHE A 291 -24.48 -19.80 -7.39
CA PHE A 291 -25.53 -19.06 -6.68
C PHE A 291 -25.01 -18.43 -5.39
N MET A 292 -24.31 -19.22 -4.58
CA MET A 292 -23.66 -18.70 -3.38
C MET A 292 -22.63 -17.62 -3.73
N GLN A 293 -21.83 -17.81 -4.78
CA GLN A 293 -20.87 -16.80 -5.24
C GLN A 293 -21.56 -15.50 -5.67
N ALA A 294 -22.73 -15.59 -6.32
CA ALA A 294 -23.54 -14.44 -6.69
C ALA A 294 -24.00 -13.64 -5.47
N CYS A 295 -24.34 -14.30 -4.35
CA CYS A 295 -24.75 -13.63 -3.11
C CYS A 295 -23.62 -12.79 -2.46
N PHE A 296 -22.36 -13.21 -2.61
CA PHE A 296 -21.20 -12.49 -2.04
C PHE A 296 -20.48 -11.58 -3.05
N SER A 297 -20.93 -11.55 -4.31
CA SER A 297 -20.32 -10.74 -5.36
C SER A 297 -21.37 -10.02 -6.21
N ASN A 298 -21.10 -9.76 -7.50
CA ASN A 298 -22.10 -9.16 -8.38
C ASN A 298 -22.92 -10.30 -9.02
N PRO A 299 -24.23 -10.42 -8.70
CA PRO A 299 -25.03 -11.54 -9.16
C PRO A 299 -25.11 -11.66 -10.68
N SER A 300 -25.33 -10.54 -11.38
CA SER A 300 -25.52 -10.56 -12.84
C SER A 300 -24.25 -11.02 -13.55
N ALA A 301 -23.08 -10.50 -13.15
CA ALA A 301 -21.81 -10.91 -13.70
C ALA A 301 -21.48 -12.38 -13.39
N CYS A 302 -21.79 -12.85 -12.17
CA CYS A 302 -21.60 -14.24 -11.79
C CYS A 302 -22.45 -15.19 -12.62
N PHE A 303 -23.75 -14.93 -12.76
CA PHE A 303 -24.64 -15.79 -13.55
C PHE A 303 -24.30 -15.79 -15.04
N VAL A 304 -23.97 -14.64 -15.62
CA VAL A 304 -23.52 -14.58 -17.03
C VAL A 304 -22.23 -15.37 -17.22
N LYS A 305 -21.29 -15.29 -16.27
CA LYS A 305 -20.03 -16.06 -16.35
C LYS A 305 -20.29 -17.55 -16.19
N ALA A 306 -21.12 -17.95 -15.24
CA ALA A 306 -21.49 -19.35 -15.01
C ALA A 306 -22.22 -19.94 -16.22
N ALA A 307 -23.16 -19.20 -16.81
CA ALA A 307 -23.88 -19.61 -18.02
C ALA A 307 -22.93 -19.80 -19.21
N LYS A 308 -21.98 -18.87 -19.41
CA LYS A 308 -20.96 -18.98 -20.47
C LYS A 308 -20.01 -20.16 -20.30
N ALA A 309 -19.78 -20.59 -19.07
CA ALA A 309 -18.93 -21.71 -18.74
C ALA A 309 -19.73 -23.01 -18.51
N GLU A 310 -21.04 -22.99 -18.78
CA GLU A 310 -21.96 -24.12 -18.59
C GLU A 310 -21.85 -24.79 -17.21
N VAL A 311 -21.65 -23.96 -16.19
CA VAL A 311 -21.44 -24.42 -14.81
C VAL A 311 -22.79 -24.73 -14.15
N LEU A 312 -22.95 -25.97 -13.69
CA LEU A 312 -24.09 -26.41 -12.90
C LEU A 312 -23.91 -26.06 -11.42
N ASP A 313 -25.02 -25.74 -10.75
CA ASP A 313 -25.05 -25.53 -9.29
C ASP A 313 -25.80 -26.70 -8.64
N ASP A 314 -25.09 -27.46 -7.83
CA ASP A 314 -25.63 -28.66 -7.17
C ASP A 314 -26.53 -28.32 -5.96
N LEU A 315 -26.65 -27.03 -5.62
CA LEU A 315 -27.41 -26.51 -4.48
C LEU A 315 -27.06 -27.26 -3.18
N GLN A 316 -25.78 -27.48 -2.91
CA GLN A 316 -25.28 -28.24 -1.75
C GLN A 316 -24.92 -27.37 -0.55
N GLY A 317 -24.72 -26.07 -0.73
CA GLY A 317 -24.43 -25.14 0.34
C GLY A 317 -25.70 -24.72 1.10
N THR A 318 -25.49 -24.05 2.23
CA THR A 318 -26.58 -23.63 3.12
C THR A 318 -27.43 -22.50 2.53
N ILE A 319 -26.82 -21.53 1.86
CA ILE A 319 -27.54 -20.35 1.35
C ILE A 319 -28.37 -20.71 0.11
N ASP A 320 -27.78 -21.49 -0.77
CA ASP A 320 -28.38 -22.02 -1.99
C ASP A 320 -29.54 -22.97 -1.66
N THR A 321 -29.36 -23.98 -0.79
CA THR A 321 -30.49 -24.84 -0.37
C THR A 321 -31.67 -24.04 0.20
N LEU A 322 -31.39 -23.10 1.12
CA LEU A 322 -32.42 -22.26 1.74
C LEU A 322 -33.15 -21.38 0.72
N ALA A 323 -32.42 -20.73 -0.19
CA ALA A 323 -33.02 -19.84 -1.19
C ALA A 323 -33.98 -20.57 -2.14
N TRP A 324 -33.76 -21.88 -2.35
CA TRP A 324 -34.60 -22.74 -3.18
C TRP A 324 -35.65 -23.54 -2.36
N GLY A 325 -35.82 -23.22 -1.07
CA GLY A 325 -36.82 -23.86 -0.20
C GLY A 325 -36.50 -25.33 0.14
N LYS A 326 -35.25 -25.76 -0.03
CA LYS A 326 -34.78 -27.09 0.35
C LYS A 326 -34.25 -27.08 1.79
N VAL A 327 -34.33 -28.22 2.47
CA VAL A 327 -33.74 -28.40 3.79
C VAL A 327 -32.21 -28.49 3.65
N PRO A 328 -31.43 -27.60 4.31
CA PRO A 328 -29.97 -27.66 4.25
C PRO A 328 -29.42 -28.90 4.96
N ARG A 329 -28.30 -29.43 4.43
CA ARG A 329 -27.59 -30.59 5.00
C ARG A 329 -26.76 -30.25 6.25
N ILE A 330 -27.37 -29.61 7.24
CA ILE A 330 -26.73 -29.25 8.51
C ILE A 330 -27.69 -29.42 9.69
N GLY A 331 -27.16 -29.82 10.84
CA GLY A 331 -27.96 -30.02 12.05
C GLY A 331 -29.01 -31.12 11.86
N THR A 332 -30.29 -30.78 12.06
CA THR A 332 -31.43 -31.71 11.98
C THR A 332 -31.76 -32.17 10.55
N GLY A 333 -31.30 -31.45 9.52
CA GLY A 333 -31.40 -31.85 8.12
C GLY A 333 -30.14 -32.52 7.58
N GLY A 334 -29.25 -33.01 8.46
CA GLY A 334 -27.91 -33.50 8.14
C GLY A 334 -27.86 -34.79 7.31
N HIS A 335 -26.74 -35.52 7.38
CA HIS A 335 -26.50 -36.76 6.63
C HIS A 335 -27.30 -37.96 7.17
N PHE A 336 -28.57 -37.76 7.51
CA PHE A 336 -29.48 -38.83 7.90
C PHE A 336 -30.89 -38.50 7.42
N ASP A 337 -31.59 -39.51 6.97
CA ASP A 337 -33.02 -39.43 6.67
C ASP A 337 -33.78 -40.19 7.74
N ILE A 338 -34.88 -39.61 8.20
CA ILE A 338 -35.79 -40.29 9.12
C ILE A 338 -36.72 -41.14 8.27
N VAL A 339 -36.45 -42.44 8.23
CA VAL A 339 -37.29 -43.41 7.53
C VAL A 339 -38.13 -44.16 8.55
N TYR A 340 -39.44 -44.17 8.35
CA TYR A 340 -40.35 -44.96 9.17
C TYR A 340 -40.20 -46.45 8.83
N SER A 341 -39.84 -47.26 9.81
CA SER A 341 -39.74 -48.72 9.66
C SER A 341 -41.12 -49.37 9.88
N MET A 342 -41.73 -49.90 8.82
CA MET A 342 -43.04 -50.58 8.87
C MET A 342 -43.03 -51.95 9.59
N LYS A 343 -42.01 -52.31 10.36
CA LYS A 343 -42.00 -53.59 11.08
C LYS A 343 -42.94 -53.55 12.30
N ASP A 344 -44.14 -54.07 12.07
CA ASP A 344 -45.05 -54.74 13.03
C ASP A 344 -45.18 -54.13 14.44
N GLN A 345 -45.50 -52.85 14.53
CA GLN A 345 -46.18 -52.31 15.71
C GLN A 345 -47.47 -51.65 15.26
N LYS A 346 -48.61 -52.21 15.72
CA LYS A 346 -49.91 -51.54 15.67
C LYS A 346 -49.69 -50.15 16.29
N LEU A 347 -49.89 -49.09 15.51
CA LEU A 347 -49.88 -47.73 16.03
C LEU A 347 -50.86 -47.70 17.23
N GLU A 348 -50.35 -47.44 18.44
CA GLU A 348 -51.22 -47.14 19.58
C GLU A 348 -52.10 -45.94 19.22
N GLU A 349 -53.33 -45.93 19.74
CA GLU A 349 -54.34 -44.92 19.39
C GLU A 349 -53.75 -43.51 19.44
N PRO A 350 -54.08 -42.64 18.46
CA PRO A 350 -53.49 -41.31 18.39
C PRO A 350 -53.77 -40.52 19.66
N VAL A 351 -52.72 -40.32 20.47
CA VAL A 351 -52.80 -39.52 21.69
C VAL A 351 -52.75 -38.04 21.31
N ASP A 352 -53.70 -37.27 21.83
CA ASP A 352 -53.77 -35.82 21.65
C ASP A 352 -52.50 -35.16 22.22
N VAL A 353 -51.73 -34.52 21.33
CA VAL A 353 -50.45 -33.84 21.63
C VAL A 353 -50.62 -32.79 22.73
N TYR A 354 -51.78 -32.12 22.79
CA TYR A 354 -52.04 -31.10 23.81
C TYR A 354 -52.32 -31.71 25.19
N LYS A 355 -52.90 -32.91 25.25
CA LYS A 355 -53.03 -33.68 26.51
C LYS A 355 -51.67 -34.13 27.01
N LEU A 356 -50.83 -34.66 26.12
CA LEU A 356 -49.51 -35.19 26.46
C LEU A 356 -48.55 -34.08 26.95
N LEU A 357 -48.54 -32.93 26.26
CA LEU A 357 -47.79 -31.75 26.70
C LEU A 357 -48.39 -31.13 27.98
N GLY A 358 -49.72 -31.16 28.15
CA GLY A 358 -50.39 -30.67 29.35
C GLY A 358 -50.09 -31.50 30.61
N GLU A 359 -49.86 -32.81 30.46
CA GLU A 359 -49.47 -33.70 31.56
C GLU A 359 -48.06 -33.42 32.09
N PHE A 360 -47.12 -33.02 31.22
CA PHE A 360 -45.77 -32.60 31.63
C PHE A 360 -45.71 -31.23 32.32
N VAL A 361 -46.71 -30.36 32.12
CA VAL A 361 -46.74 -29.02 32.72
C VAL A 361 -47.18 -29.03 34.18
N ASN A 362 -47.86 -30.09 34.65
CA ASN A 362 -48.43 -30.13 36.01
C ASN A 362 -47.51 -30.72 37.10
N SER A 363 -46.28 -31.15 36.78
CA SER A 363 -45.32 -31.59 37.81
C SER A 363 -44.33 -30.48 38.20
N LYS A 364 -44.72 -29.71 39.24
CA LYS A 364 -43.90 -28.95 40.20
C LYS A 364 -43.20 -27.62 39.78
N LYS A 365 -43.92 -26.55 40.14
CA LYS A 365 -43.53 -25.34 40.94
C LYS A 365 -42.73 -24.19 40.30
N PRO A 366 -42.94 -22.95 40.82
CA PRO A 366 -42.95 -21.71 40.03
C PRO A 366 -41.71 -20.82 40.25
N ASP A 367 -41.63 -19.81 39.37
CA ASP A 367 -40.85 -18.57 39.46
C ASP A 367 -39.34 -18.65 39.26
N ILE A 368 -38.94 -18.64 37.98
CA ILE A 368 -37.80 -17.83 37.54
C ILE A 368 -38.35 -16.83 36.53
N GLU A 369 -38.43 -15.56 36.94
CA GLU A 369 -38.61 -14.45 36.00
C GLU A 369 -37.45 -14.48 34.99
N LEU A 370 -37.74 -14.96 33.79
CA LEU A 370 -36.90 -14.68 32.63
C LEU A 370 -37.22 -13.26 32.20
N GLU A 371 -36.41 -12.30 32.65
CA GLU A 371 -36.33 -11.00 32.02
C GLU A 371 -36.01 -11.20 30.53
N VAL A 372 -37.00 -10.94 29.68
CA VAL A 372 -36.81 -10.80 28.25
C VAL A 372 -35.90 -9.57 28.05
N PRO A 373 -34.68 -9.70 27.50
CA PRO A 373 -33.91 -8.53 27.16
C PRO A 373 -34.68 -7.76 26.09
N LYS A 374 -35.17 -6.58 26.46
CA LYS A 374 -35.77 -5.62 25.55
C LYS A 374 -34.85 -5.46 24.34
N ALA A 375 -35.41 -5.63 23.15
CA ALA A 375 -34.76 -5.26 21.90
C ALA A 375 -34.28 -3.80 22.03
N PHE A 376 -32.97 -3.62 22.22
CA PHE A 376 -32.35 -2.34 22.03
C PHE A 376 -32.34 -2.05 20.53
N ASN A 377 -33.32 -1.26 20.10
CA ASN A 377 -33.26 -0.49 18.87
C ASN A 377 -32.03 0.42 18.94
N SER A 378 -30.86 -0.10 18.56
CA SER A 378 -29.69 0.71 18.26
C SER A 378 -29.88 1.26 16.86
N LYS A 379 -30.19 2.57 16.81
CA LYS A 379 -30.06 3.37 15.61
C LYS A 379 -28.63 3.20 15.09
N SER A 380 -28.51 2.90 13.80
CA SER A 380 -27.23 2.90 13.11
C SER A 380 -26.63 4.30 13.14
N GLU A 381 -25.67 4.53 14.03
CA GLU A 381 -24.72 5.62 13.87
C GLU A 381 -23.80 5.27 12.70
N LYS A 382 -23.85 6.12 11.67
CA LYS A 382 -22.89 6.12 10.57
C LYS A 382 -21.51 6.42 11.16
N HIS A 383 -20.70 5.40 11.39
CA HIS A 383 -19.27 5.60 11.52
C HIS A 383 -18.68 5.83 10.12
N SER A 384 -18.54 7.12 9.83
CA SER A 384 -17.56 7.65 8.89
C SER A 384 -16.17 7.09 9.18
N SER A 385 -15.51 6.63 8.14
CA SER A 385 -14.09 6.30 8.15
C SER A 385 -13.25 7.53 8.56
N PRO A 386 -12.26 7.38 9.45
CA PRO A 386 -11.24 8.40 9.66
C PRO A 386 -10.20 8.29 8.55
N PHE A 387 -10.37 9.05 7.46
CA PHE A 387 -9.28 9.37 6.52
C PHE A 387 -9.63 10.64 5.73
N VAL A 388 -9.85 11.73 6.46
CA VAL A 388 -9.80 13.09 5.91
C VAL A 388 -8.75 13.83 6.74
N GLY A 389 -7.64 14.19 6.09
CA GLY A 389 -6.58 14.96 6.73
C GLY A 389 -5.18 14.65 6.24
N ALA A 390 -4.94 14.70 4.93
CA ALA A 390 -3.58 14.83 4.38
C ALA A 390 -3.55 15.30 2.91
N PHE A 391 -4.49 16.12 2.47
CA PHE A 391 -4.38 16.82 1.18
C PHE A 391 -5.10 18.18 1.33
N GLY A 392 -4.56 19.01 2.22
CA GLY A 392 -5.00 20.38 2.40
C GLY A 392 -4.06 21.33 1.67
N GLY A 393 -4.59 22.06 0.70
CA GLY A 393 -4.15 23.40 0.30
C GLY A 393 -2.84 23.56 -0.49
N SER A 394 -1.80 22.75 -0.28
CA SER A 394 -0.47 23.09 -0.83
C SER A 394 -0.23 22.65 -2.28
N ALA A 395 -0.91 21.61 -2.74
CA ALA A 395 -0.60 20.99 -4.03
C ALA A 395 -1.02 21.85 -5.23
N PHE A 396 -2.04 22.70 -5.08
CA PHE A 396 -2.53 23.52 -6.18
C PHE A 396 -1.67 24.77 -6.42
N ASP A 397 -1.16 25.38 -5.35
CA ASP A 397 -0.21 26.50 -5.44
C ASP A 397 1.18 26.06 -5.91
N GLU A 398 1.59 24.82 -5.59
CA GLU A 398 2.79 24.22 -6.20
C GLU A 398 2.61 23.93 -7.69
N LEU A 399 1.42 23.49 -8.13
CA LEU A 399 1.14 23.23 -9.56
C LEU A 399 1.13 24.51 -10.42
N LYS A 400 0.78 25.66 -9.84
CA LYS A 400 0.74 26.95 -10.52
C LYS A 400 2.14 27.54 -10.80
N LYS A 401 3.14 27.18 -10.00
CA LYS A 401 4.55 27.61 -10.19
C LYS A 401 5.29 26.84 -11.28
N ILE A 402 4.75 25.70 -11.73
CA ILE A 402 5.40 24.80 -12.68
C ILE A 402 4.80 25.01 -14.08
N GLU A 403 4.66 26.25 -14.54
CA GLU A 403 4.16 26.54 -15.88
C GLU A 403 5.33 26.79 -16.84
N THR A 404 5.93 25.69 -17.34
CA THR A 404 6.61 25.52 -18.66
C THR A 404 7.41 24.20 -18.83
N LYS A 405 7.56 23.33 -17.80
CA LYS A 405 8.40 22.11 -17.85
C LYS A 405 7.65 20.77 -17.67
N THR A 406 6.33 20.74 -17.89
CA THR A 406 5.37 19.76 -17.29
C THR A 406 4.96 18.55 -18.13
N ARG A 407 5.90 17.80 -18.73
CA ARG A 407 5.56 16.46 -19.26
C ARG A 407 6.41 15.32 -18.71
N SER A 408 7.68 15.59 -18.36
CA SER A 408 8.57 14.61 -17.72
C SER A 408 8.24 14.43 -16.24
N LEU A 409 8.07 15.51 -15.47
CA LEU A 409 7.80 15.47 -14.03
C LEU A 409 6.44 14.82 -13.69
N LEU A 410 5.42 15.01 -14.54
CA LEU A 410 4.12 14.37 -14.37
C LEU A 410 4.18 12.84 -14.60
N ARG A 411 5.17 12.32 -15.33
CA ARG A 411 5.39 10.87 -15.50
C ARG A 411 6.02 10.23 -14.26
N GLU A 412 6.78 10.98 -13.48
CA GLU A 412 7.42 10.49 -12.25
C GLU A 412 6.46 10.54 -11.04
N LEU A 413 5.55 11.53 -11.00
CA LEU A 413 4.62 11.73 -9.89
C LEU A 413 3.29 10.98 -10.01
N LEU A 414 2.82 10.68 -11.23
CA LEU A 414 1.53 10.01 -11.44
C LEU A 414 1.72 8.61 -12.03
N THR A 415 1.31 7.60 -11.26
CA THR A 415 1.27 6.22 -11.76
C THR A 415 -0.03 5.97 -12.54
N LEU A 416 -0.04 4.90 -13.34
CA LEU A 416 -1.28 4.45 -13.99
C LEU A 416 -2.42 4.19 -12.99
N ASN A 417 -2.09 3.69 -11.79
CA ASN A 417 -3.08 3.43 -10.75
C ASN A 417 -3.69 4.73 -10.21
N ASP A 418 -2.92 5.81 -10.17
CA ASP A 418 -3.41 7.13 -9.76
C ASP A 418 -4.38 7.70 -10.80
N VAL A 419 -4.11 7.53 -12.10
CA VAL A 419 -5.06 7.94 -13.16
C VAL A 419 -6.35 7.14 -13.09
N MET A 420 -6.27 5.84 -12.79
CA MET A 420 -7.45 4.99 -12.59
C MET A 420 -8.20 5.34 -11.31
N ARG A 421 -7.52 5.81 -10.26
CA ARG A 421 -8.15 6.34 -9.04
C ARG A 421 -8.86 7.65 -9.33
N LEU A 422 -8.17 8.60 -9.96
CA LEU A 422 -8.73 9.88 -10.40
C LEU A 422 -9.98 9.68 -11.28
N SER A 423 -9.95 8.71 -12.21
CA SER A 423 -11.13 8.38 -13.02
C SER A 423 -12.32 7.89 -12.20
N ARG A 424 -12.10 7.14 -11.11
CA ARG A 424 -13.16 6.68 -10.21
C ARG A 424 -13.69 7.84 -9.37
N ASP A 425 -12.80 8.67 -8.86
CA ASP A 425 -13.15 9.82 -8.02
C ASP A 425 -13.98 10.84 -8.80
N LEU A 426 -13.55 11.21 -10.02
CA LEU A 426 -14.30 12.12 -10.90
C LEU A 426 -15.68 11.56 -11.27
N ARG A 427 -15.79 10.24 -11.50
CA ARG A 427 -17.08 9.59 -11.73
C ARG A 427 -17.98 9.66 -10.49
N ASN A 428 -17.42 9.43 -9.32
CA ASN A 428 -18.17 9.52 -8.07
C ASN A 428 -18.64 10.96 -7.80
N ILE A 429 -17.78 11.96 -8.02
CA ILE A 429 -18.11 13.38 -7.92
C ILE A 429 -19.27 13.72 -8.87
N LEU A 430 -19.23 13.26 -10.13
CA LEU A 430 -20.29 13.53 -11.11
C LEU A 430 -21.68 13.00 -10.69
N HIS A 431 -21.74 11.92 -9.92
CA HIS A 431 -23.00 11.32 -9.43
C HIS A 431 -23.36 11.73 -8.00
N LYS A 432 -22.43 12.30 -7.25
CA LYS A 432 -22.62 12.77 -5.87
C LYS A 432 -23.44 14.06 -5.80
N TYR A 433 -23.28 14.96 -6.76
CA TYR A 433 -23.97 16.25 -6.78
C TYR A 433 -25.23 16.25 -7.66
N SER A 434 -26.25 16.99 -7.24
CA SER A 434 -27.40 17.32 -8.08
C SER A 434 -27.02 18.31 -9.18
N ILE A 435 -27.84 18.39 -10.23
CA ILE A 435 -27.65 19.33 -11.34
C ILE A 435 -27.66 20.77 -10.78
N ASP A 436 -26.79 21.62 -11.32
CA ASP A 436 -26.55 23.02 -10.95
C ASP A 436 -25.99 23.29 -9.55
N HIS A 437 -25.65 22.23 -8.80
CA HIS A 437 -25.01 22.39 -7.49
C HIS A 437 -23.51 22.66 -7.63
N ARG A 438 -23.02 23.66 -6.89
CA ARG A 438 -21.58 23.93 -6.70
C ARG A 438 -20.89 22.77 -5.98
N VAL A 439 -19.73 22.35 -6.47
CA VAL A 439 -18.90 21.32 -5.83
C VAL A 439 -18.22 21.84 -4.56
N SER A 440 -17.96 20.96 -3.59
CA SER A 440 -17.18 21.31 -2.37
C SER A 440 -15.73 21.67 -2.69
N GLU A 441 -15.05 22.40 -1.81
CA GLU A 441 -13.65 22.80 -1.99
C GLU A 441 -12.68 21.62 -2.16
N ALA A 442 -12.90 20.50 -1.45
CA ALA A 442 -12.06 19.30 -1.63
C ALA A 442 -12.25 18.64 -3.01
N ASP A 443 -13.49 18.63 -3.52
CA ASP A 443 -13.79 18.08 -4.84
C ASP A 443 -13.37 19.06 -5.96
N TRP A 444 -13.32 20.36 -5.67
CA TRP A 444 -12.85 21.42 -6.55
C TRP A 444 -11.37 21.23 -6.94
N ASP A 445 -10.49 20.99 -5.98
CA ASP A 445 -9.05 20.77 -6.24
C ASP A 445 -8.84 19.53 -7.13
N THR A 446 -9.60 18.47 -6.88
CA THR A 446 -9.57 17.24 -7.68
C THR A 446 -10.02 17.51 -9.12
N LEU A 447 -11.06 18.33 -9.32
CA LEU A 447 -11.56 18.70 -10.64
C LEU A 447 -10.61 19.63 -11.39
N MET A 448 -9.97 20.56 -10.69
CA MET A 448 -8.98 21.46 -11.28
C MET A 448 -7.72 20.72 -11.70
N MET A 449 -7.24 19.78 -10.88
CA MET A 449 -6.15 18.87 -11.26
C MET A 449 -6.52 18.06 -12.51
N ALA A 450 -7.74 17.54 -12.59
CA ALA A 450 -8.21 16.82 -13.78
C ALA A 450 -8.28 17.74 -15.02
N LEU A 451 -8.81 18.95 -14.88
CA LEU A 451 -8.95 19.91 -15.96
C LEU A 451 -7.59 20.31 -16.57
N TYR A 452 -6.52 20.28 -15.79
CA TYR A 452 -5.16 20.49 -16.28
C TYR A 452 -4.76 19.51 -17.40
N PHE A 453 -5.25 18.28 -17.35
CA PHE A 453 -5.00 17.25 -18.36
C PHE A 453 -5.94 17.33 -19.57
N HIS A 454 -6.85 18.30 -19.62
CA HIS A 454 -7.77 18.43 -20.73
C HIS A 454 -7.04 18.88 -22.02
N PRO A 455 -7.30 18.28 -23.19
CA PRO A 455 -6.62 18.64 -24.45
C PRO A 455 -6.78 20.11 -24.87
N ARG A 456 -7.84 20.77 -24.39
CA ARG A 456 -8.15 22.19 -24.61
C ARG A 456 -8.15 22.98 -23.30
N ARG A 457 -7.23 22.70 -22.39
CA ARG A 457 -7.24 23.29 -21.03
C ARG A 457 -7.21 24.82 -21.08
N ASP A 458 -6.39 25.43 -21.93
CA ASP A 458 -6.16 26.87 -21.97
C ASP A 458 -7.46 27.56 -22.44
N GLU A 459 -8.12 26.98 -23.45
CA GLU A 459 -9.44 27.42 -23.91
C GLU A 459 -10.54 27.22 -22.86
N LYS A 460 -10.45 26.19 -21.99
CA LYS A 460 -11.48 25.90 -20.97
C LYS A 460 -11.33 26.80 -19.74
N ILE A 461 -10.11 26.97 -19.23
CA ILE A 461 -9.80 27.80 -18.06
C ILE A 461 -9.90 29.30 -18.40
N GLY A 462 -9.44 29.71 -19.58
CA GLY A 462 -9.57 31.09 -20.06
C GLY A 462 -9.01 32.13 -19.08
N CYS A 463 -9.84 33.11 -18.72
CA CYS A 463 -9.52 34.21 -17.80
C CYS A 463 -9.45 33.81 -16.31
N GLY A 464 -9.69 32.53 -15.98
CA GLY A 464 -9.58 32.00 -14.63
C GLY A 464 -10.84 31.25 -14.16
N ALA A 465 -10.67 30.34 -13.21
CA ALA A 465 -11.72 29.48 -12.68
C ALA A 465 -12.36 30.09 -11.41
N LYS A 466 -13.68 30.27 -11.39
CA LYS A 466 -14.46 30.81 -10.24
C LYS A 466 -15.20 29.71 -9.48
N GLU A 467 -15.94 28.84 -10.17
CA GLU A 467 -16.64 27.70 -9.57
C GLU A 467 -16.97 26.60 -10.60
N ILE A 468 -17.27 25.38 -10.14
CA ILE A 468 -17.58 24.22 -11.00
C ILE A 468 -18.89 23.64 -10.50
N LYS A 469 -19.77 23.35 -11.45
CA LYS A 469 -21.09 22.77 -11.24
C LYS A 469 -21.24 21.49 -12.05
N VAL A 470 -22.15 20.62 -11.62
CA VAL A 470 -22.57 19.47 -12.43
C VAL A 470 -23.76 19.90 -13.29
N VAL A 471 -23.68 19.75 -14.60
CA VAL A 471 -24.74 20.11 -15.54
C VAL A 471 -25.04 18.95 -16.49
N ASN A 472 -26.17 19.03 -17.20
CA ASN A 472 -26.40 18.16 -18.35
C ASN A 472 -25.68 18.72 -19.58
N HIS A 473 -25.14 17.84 -20.43
CA HIS A 473 -24.41 18.25 -21.61
C HIS A 473 -25.34 19.00 -22.58
N PRO A 474 -24.93 20.18 -23.10
CA PRO A 474 -25.79 21.03 -23.93
C PRO A 474 -26.26 20.33 -25.22
N GLU A 475 -25.40 19.50 -25.82
CA GLU A 475 -25.72 18.73 -27.03
C GLU A 475 -26.30 17.32 -26.73
N TYR A 476 -26.15 16.81 -25.50
CA TYR A 476 -26.55 15.44 -25.13
C TYR A 476 -27.28 15.47 -23.78
N PRO A 477 -28.58 15.82 -23.76
CA PRO A 477 -29.33 16.15 -22.54
C PRO A 477 -29.35 15.03 -21.48
N ASN A 478 -29.19 13.77 -21.91
CA ASN A 478 -29.19 12.60 -21.03
C ASN A 478 -27.83 12.29 -20.40
N THR A 479 -26.79 13.10 -20.66
CA THR A 479 -25.44 12.89 -20.15
C THR A 479 -25.02 14.00 -19.20
N ARG A 480 -24.47 13.63 -18.03
CA ARG A 480 -23.94 14.59 -17.06
C ARG A 480 -22.49 14.96 -17.38
N CYS A 481 -22.15 16.24 -17.24
CA CYS A 481 -20.78 16.74 -17.33
C CYS A 481 -20.52 17.83 -16.27
N PHE A 482 -19.30 18.36 -16.25
CA PHE A 482 -18.93 19.48 -15.38
C PHE A 482 -19.01 20.77 -16.18
N SER A 483 -19.47 21.85 -15.56
CA SER A 483 -19.42 23.21 -16.10
C SER A 483 -18.53 24.07 -15.22
N LEU A 484 -17.50 24.67 -15.82
CA LEU A 484 -16.65 25.66 -15.19
C LEU A 484 -17.23 27.05 -15.43
N VAL A 485 -17.54 27.77 -14.35
CA VAL A 485 -17.84 29.20 -14.38
C VAL A 485 -16.53 29.96 -14.18
N ARG A 486 -16.27 30.90 -15.08
CA ARG A 486 -15.07 31.71 -15.08
C ARG A 486 -15.20 32.98 -14.24
N THR A 487 -14.09 33.68 -14.07
CA THR A 487 -14.03 34.99 -13.40
C THR A 487 -14.84 36.07 -14.14
N ASP A 488 -14.99 35.96 -15.46
CA ASP A 488 -15.84 36.81 -16.30
C ASP A 488 -17.31 36.37 -16.37
N GLU A 489 -17.72 35.42 -15.52
CA GLU A 489 -19.07 34.85 -15.42
C GLU A 489 -19.53 34.02 -16.64
N THR A 490 -18.66 33.81 -17.62
CA THR A 490 -18.93 32.84 -18.69
C THR A 490 -18.86 31.40 -18.16
N SER A 491 -19.71 30.52 -18.68
CA SER A 491 -19.72 29.11 -18.30
C SER A 491 -19.34 28.20 -19.47
N VAL A 492 -18.48 27.22 -19.22
CA VAL A 492 -17.98 26.30 -20.23
C VAL A 492 -17.96 24.87 -19.70
N ASP A 493 -18.56 23.96 -20.45
CA ASP A 493 -18.61 22.54 -20.11
C ASP A 493 -17.26 21.84 -20.33
N PHE A 494 -16.97 20.79 -19.55
CA PHE A 494 -15.89 19.88 -19.85
C PHE A 494 -16.22 18.46 -19.40
N SER A 495 -15.64 17.49 -20.09
CA SER A 495 -15.80 16.08 -19.78
C SER A 495 -14.57 15.55 -19.06
N TYR A 496 -14.77 14.98 -17.87
CA TYR A 496 -13.69 14.33 -17.13
C TYR A 496 -13.07 13.17 -17.93
N ARG A 497 -13.83 12.54 -18.83
CA ARG A 497 -13.30 11.46 -19.69
C ARG A 497 -12.23 11.98 -20.64
N LYS A 498 -12.38 13.20 -21.17
CA LYS A 498 -11.36 13.87 -21.99
C LYS A 498 -10.12 14.21 -21.17
N CYS A 499 -10.30 14.62 -19.91
CA CYS A 499 -9.20 14.84 -18.96
C CYS A 499 -8.41 13.55 -18.69
N ILE A 500 -9.09 12.42 -18.45
CA ILE A 500 -8.45 11.13 -18.21
C ILE A 500 -7.70 10.63 -19.45
N VAL A 501 -8.25 10.82 -20.65
CA VAL A 501 -7.54 10.50 -21.90
C VAL A 501 -6.25 11.31 -22.01
N GLY A 502 -6.29 12.63 -21.76
CA GLY A 502 -5.09 13.46 -21.77
C GLY A 502 -4.06 13.05 -20.72
N ALA A 503 -4.50 12.66 -19.52
CA ALA A 503 -3.61 12.11 -18.49
C ALA A 503 -2.94 10.80 -18.95
N LEU A 504 -3.70 9.90 -19.58
CA LEU A 504 -3.18 8.65 -20.14
C LEU A 504 -2.25 8.88 -21.33
N GLU A 505 -2.46 9.91 -22.15
CA GLU A 505 -1.54 10.27 -23.23
C GLU A 505 -0.18 10.72 -22.70
N VAL A 506 -0.16 11.37 -21.53
CA VAL A 506 1.09 11.76 -20.85
C VAL A 506 1.79 10.55 -20.23
N ILE A 507 1.05 9.70 -19.50
CA ILE A 507 1.63 8.65 -18.63
C ILE A 507 1.80 7.31 -19.36
N ALA A 508 0.83 6.91 -20.18
CA ALA A 508 0.81 5.61 -20.87
C ALA A 508 0.16 5.71 -22.27
N PRO A 509 0.88 6.29 -23.27
CA PRO A 509 0.31 6.61 -24.59
C PRO A 509 -0.34 5.42 -25.31
N GLN A 510 0.20 4.21 -25.12
CA GLN A 510 -0.32 2.98 -25.73
C GLN A 510 -1.69 2.58 -25.17
N ARG A 511 -1.99 2.90 -23.91
CA ARG A 511 -3.28 2.60 -23.26
C ARG A 511 -4.33 3.67 -23.50
N ALA A 512 -3.93 4.90 -23.82
CA ALA A 512 -4.85 5.98 -24.17
C ALA A 512 -5.75 5.62 -25.37
N LYS A 513 -5.18 4.97 -26.40
CA LYS A 513 -5.91 4.50 -27.59
C LYS A 513 -6.99 3.47 -27.22
N SER A 514 -6.63 2.48 -26.39
CA SER A 514 -7.57 1.43 -25.93
C SER A 514 -8.66 1.97 -25.00
N TYR A 515 -8.34 2.99 -24.19
CA TYR A 515 -9.32 3.66 -23.33
C TYR A 515 -10.30 4.48 -24.16
N LYS A 516 -9.80 5.21 -25.17
CA LYS A 516 -10.62 5.99 -26.11
C LYS A 516 -11.56 5.09 -26.93
N SER A 517 -11.11 3.94 -27.41
CA SER A 517 -11.95 3.02 -28.19
C SER A 517 -13.07 2.37 -27.35
N ARG A 518 -12.77 1.94 -26.11
CA ARG A 518 -13.78 1.45 -25.16
C ARG A 518 -14.84 2.48 -24.82
N TRP A 519 -14.43 3.75 -24.70
CA TRP A 519 -15.35 4.85 -24.44
C TRP A 519 -16.30 5.12 -25.62
N VAL A 520 -15.78 5.18 -26.86
CA VAL A 520 -16.61 5.39 -28.06
C VAL A 520 -17.62 4.25 -28.23
N GLN A 521 -17.25 3.01 -27.93
CA GLN A 521 -18.14 1.83 -28.00
C GLN A 521 -19.21 1.80 -26.89
N SER A 522 -19.00 2.50 -25.78
CA SER A 522 -19.93 2.54 -24.63
C SER A 522 -20.86 3.77 -24.66
N GLY A 523 -20.83 4.55 -25.73
CA GLY A 523 -21.56 5.82 -25.88
C GLY A 523 -22.41 5.90 -27.15
N SER A 524 -22.78 4.75 -27.73
CA SER A 524 -23.85 4.64 -28.75
C SER A 524 -25.15 4.22 -28.09
#